data_AF-A0A267DQ83-F1
#
_entry.id   AF-A0A267DQ83-F1
#
_cell.length_a   1.000
_cell.length_b   1.000
_cell.length_c   1.000
_cell.angle_alpha   90.00
_cell.angle_beta   90.00
_cell.angle_gamma   90.00
#
_symmetry.space_group_name_H-M   'P 1'
#
loop_
_entity.id
_entity.type
_entity.pdbx_description
1 polymer ?
#
loop_
_entity_poly.entity_id
_entity_poly.type
_entity_poly.pdbx_seq_one_letter_code
_entity_poly.pdbx_strand_id
1 'polypeptide(L)'
;MRLQILLALLLPSQLVCATAGLHKCEPIRVDLCQGIGYNLTTKAMNLAGHADQRDAEVMLTTFSPLIQYQCSRSLRFFLCSVLTPMCDPKWPKPIGPCRPLCERVRTSCYPVLSEFGFDWPAFLNCSNFPESNDRGDHMCMEGSPGGDSVGEAAPPQQPQAPRKTPENFWAALDEWRRTVASRAFRPGCEHMRNSGQYLFLNHTGECALLCHGQDLFTLEDRRLAELWSGILAGICALSSLVTVLTFLIDRRRFRYPVRPVLFMSACYLCYSAAFFIRLLAGREAAACDRDPATGRLVLIRHGLDNTNCAVVFLLQYFFSTAANAWYVILVFTWLLQAGWKWSPEAVARRSCYFHLPAWLLPVALTVCILIVRRVEADELLGMCGVGGQTSGDTLLLFVALPQVAFLALAVVCLAAGFVAMSACDDRPARMAARPAGSTS
;
A
#
# COMPACT_ATOMS: atom_id res chain seq x y z
N MET A 1 40.84 15.69 12.35
CA MET A 1 40.01 16.10 11.18
C MET A 1 40.08 15.09 10.03
N ARG A 2 39.94 13.77 10.28
CA ARG A 2 39.80 12.72 9.25
C ARG A 2 38.80 11.61 9.65
N LEU A 3 38.13 11.77 10.80
CA LEU A 3 37.15 10.81 11.32
C LEU A 3 35.69 11.24 11.05
N GLN A 4 35.45 12.52 10.72
CA GLN A 4 34.12 13.02 10.35
C GLN A 4 33.77 12.77 8.86
N ILE A 5 34.77 12.56 8.00
CA ILE A 5 34.56 12.22 6.57
C ILE A 5 34.20 10.73 6.39
N LEU A 6 34.68 9.86 7.29
CA LEU A 6 34.33 8.42 7.31
C LEU A 6 32.95 8.15 7.93
N LEU A 7 32.46 9.04 8.82
CA LEU A 7 31.10 8.95 9.36
C LEU A 7 30.03 9.41 8.34
N ALA A 8 30.40 10.25 7.38
CA ALA A 8 29.52 10.70 6.29
C ALA A 8 29.36 9.66 5.15
N LEU A 9 30.22 8.64 5.08
CA LEU A 9 30.17 7.55 4.09
C LEU A 9 29.45 6.28 4.62
N LEU A 10 28.99 6.28 5.87
CA LEU A 10 28.28 5.17 6.52
C LEU A 10 26.77 5.44 6.71
N LEU A 11 26.25 6.54 6.18
CA LEU A 11 24.82 6.68 5.95
C LEU A 11 24.50 6.06 4.59
N PRO A 12 23.80 4.92 4.50
CA PRO A 12 23.09 4.61 3.28
C PRO A 12 22.03 5.70 3.09
N SER A 13 22.32 6.67 2.23
CA SER A 13 21.40 7.65 1.66
C SER A 13 20.37 7.00 0.71
N GLN A 14 19.94 5.78 1.05
CA GLN A 14 18.76 5.13 0.49
C GLN A 14 17.85 4.64 1.63
N LEU A 15 17.64 5.50 2.62
CA LEU A 15 16.30 5.68 3.15
C LEU A 15 15.56 6.70 2.28
N VAL A 16 15.45 6.41 0.97
CA VAL A 16 14.31 6.95 0.21
C VAL A 16 13.17 6.02 0.57
N CYS A 17 12.59 6.27 1.75
CA CYS A 17 11.16 6.08 1.89
C CYS A 17 10.57 6.78 0.65
N ALA A 18 9.89 6.02 -0.20
CA ALA A 18 9.20 6.58 -1.35
C ALA A 18 8.01 7.42 -0.84
N THR A 19 8.29 8.59 -0.27
CA THR A 19 7.36 9.71 -0.14
C THR A 19 7.49 10.67 -1.33
N ALA A 20 8.30 10.33 -2.34
CA ALA A 20 8.50 11.13 -3.55
C ALA A 20 7.48 10.85 -4.67
N GLY A 21 6.24 10.50 -4.30
CA GLY A 21 5.12 10.32 -5.24
C GLY A 21 3.96 11.30 -5.06
N LEU A 22 3.91 12.07 -3.95
CA LEU A 22 2.68 12.75 -3.52
C LEU A 22 2.41 14.10 -4.21
N HIS A 23 3.39 14.69 -4.90
CA HIS A 23 3.26 15.98 -5.60
C HIS A 23 3.62 15.89 -7.07
N LYS A 24 2.76 15.25 -7.86
CA LYS A 24 2.79 15.39 -9.31
C LYS A 24 1.50 16.07 -9.74
N CYS A 25 1.62 17.26 -10.33
CA CYS A 25 0.51 17.91 -11.00
C CYS A 25 0.33 17.29 -12.39
N GLU A 26 -0.91 17.15 -12.83
CA GLU A 26 -1.26 16.70 -14.17
C GLU A 26 -2.36 17.59 -14.77
N PRO A 27 -2.46 17.68 -16.11
CA PRO A 27 -3.50 18.48 -16.75
C PRO A 27 -4.89 17.93 -16.44
N ILE A 28 -5.85 18.83 -16.27
CA ILE A 28 -7.27 18.48 -16.12
C ILE A 28 -7.77 17.91 -17.44
N ARG A 29 -8.26 16.67 -17.40
CA ARG A 29 -8.87 15.96 -18.53
C ARG A 29 -10.39 15.97 -18.49
N VAL A 30 -10.98 16.31 -17.34
CA VAL A 30 -12.43 16.36 -17.15
C VAL A 30 -13.03 17.55 -17.89
N ASP A 31 -13.84 17.28 -18.91
CA ASP A 31 -14.39 18.32 -19.80
C ASP A 31 -15.18 19.40 -19.05
N LEU A 32 -15.96 19.00 -18.04
CA LEU A 32 -16.74 19.94 -17.22
C LEU A 32 -15.86 20.93 -16.43
N CYS A 33 -14.63 20.55 -16.09
CA CYS A 33 -13.71 21.34 -15.28
C CYS A 33 -12.61 22.03 -16.09
N GLN A 34 -12.65 21.94 -17.43
CA GLN A 34 -11.80 22.76 -18.28
C GLN A 34 -12.28 24.22 -18.29
N GLY A 35 -11.35 25.17 -18.31
CA GLY A 35 -11.64 26.60 -18.44
C GLY A 35 -12.23 27.28 -17.20
N ILE A 36 -12.10 26.67 -16.02
CA ILE A 36 -12.64 27.20 -14.75
C ILE A 36 -11.70 28.20 -14.04
N GLY A 37 -10.52 28.45 -14.59
CA GLY A 37 -9.52 29.38 -14.04
C GLY A 37 -8.16 28.76 -13.70
N TYR A 38 -8.05 27.43 -13.71
CA TYR A 38 -6.78 26.70 -13.60
C TYR A 38 -6.82 25.43 -14.46
N ASN A 39 -5.62 24.93 -14.83
CA ASN A 39 -5.47 23.84 -15.80
C ASN A 39 -4.76 22.59 -15.22
N LEU A 40 -4.23 22.68 -14.01
CA LEU A 40 -3.47 21.61 -13.36
C LEU A 40 -4.16 21.14 -12.09
N THR A 41 -4.28 19.82 -11.93
CA THR A 41 -4.82 19.14 -10.75
C THR A 41 -3.79 18.17 -10.18
N THR A 42 -4.02 17.70 -8.96
CA THR A 42 -3.19 16.67 -8.33
C THR A 42 -3.37 15.31 -9.01
N LYS A 43 -2.26 14.57 -9.21
CA LYS A 43 -2.27 13.15 -9.62
C LYS A 43 -2.48 12.19 -8.44
N ALA A 44 -2.44 12.73 -7.22
CA ALA A 44 -2.82 12.01 -6.02
C ALA A 44 -4.36 12.04 -5.84
N MET A 45 -4.82 11.73 -4.64
CA MET A 45 -6.23 11.75 -4.30
C MET A 45 -6.80 13.19 -4.30
N ASN A 46 -8.01 13.39 -4.85
CA ASN A 46 -8.75 14.65 -4.73
C ASN A 46 -9.37 14.81 -3.33
N LEU A 47 -10.04 15.94 -3.06
CA LEU A 47 -10.61 16.23 -1.74
C LEU A 47 -11.83 15.36 -1.39
N ALA A 48 -12.37 14.62 -2.35
CA ALA A 48 -13.44 13.64 -2.15
C ALA A 48 -12.94 12.20 -1.99
N GLY A 49 -11.64 11.95 -2.11
CA GLY A 49 -11.08 10.61 -1.97
C GLY A 49 -10.87 9.83 -3.29
N HIS A 50 -11.02 10.44 -4.47
CA HIS A 50 -10.79 9.72 -5.73
C HIS A 50 -9.34 9.87 -6.19
N ALA A 51 -8.72 8.76 -6.61
CA ALA A 51 -7.33 8.73 -7.09
C ALA A 51 -7.21 8.96 -8.61
N ASP A 52 -8.27 8.75 -9.38
CA ASP A 52 -8.32 8.97 -10.83
C ASP A 52 -9.29 10.12 -11.18
N GLN A 53 -8.90 10.95 -12.15
CA GLN A 53 -9.78 11.98 -12.72
C GLN A 53 -11.02 11.38 -13.38
N ARG A 54 -10.97 10.13 -13.87
CA ARG A 54 -12.14 9.43 -14.43
C ARG A 54 -13.24 9.24 -13.38
N ASP A 55 -12.88 8.85 -12.17
CA ASP A 55 -13.82 8.68 -11.07
C ASP A 55 -14.40 10.05 -10.63
N ALA A 56 -13.55 11.09 -10.63
CA ALA A 56 -13.99 12.46 -10.40
C ALA A 56 -14.97 12.96 -11.47
N GLU A 57 -14.73 12.64 -12.75
CA GLU A 57 -15.63 12.96 -13.86
C GLU A 57 -16.99 12.28 -13.70
N VAL A 58 -17.00 10.97 -13.40
CA VAL A 58 -18.25 10.25 -13.11
C VAL A 58 -19.01 10.93 -11.97
N MET A 59 -18.34 11.30 -10.87
CA MET A 59 -18.97 12.02 -9.77
C MET A 59 -19.54 13.37 -10.21
N LEU A 60 -18.80 14.15 -11.00
CA LEU A 60 -19.25 15.44 -11.53
C LEU A 60 -20.48 15.31 -12.43
N THR A 61 -20.55 14.25 -13.25
CA THR A 61 -21.74 14.02 -14.10
C THR A 61 -23.01 13.81 -13.30
N THR A 62 -22.94 13.29 -12.07
CA THR A 62 -24.12 13.14 -11.20
C THR A 62 -24.69 14.49 -10.76
N PHE A 63 -23.88 15.56 -10.73
CA PHE A 63 -24.32 16.91 -10.41
C PHE A 63 -24.78 17.71 -11.63
N SER A 64 -24.67 17.17 -12.86
CA SER A 64 -25.07 17.88 -14.09
C SER A 64 -26.47 18.48 -14.04
N PRO A 65 -27.52 17.80 -13.54
CA PRO A 65 -28.85 18.40 -13.47
C PRO A 65 -28.92 19.59 -12.53
N LEU A 66 -28.18 19.58 -11.42
CA LEU A 66 -28.11 20.71 -10.49
C LEU A 66 -27.33 21.89 -11.10
N ILE A 67 -26.29 21.59 -11.87
CA ILE A 67 -25.54 22.59 -12.65
C ILE A 67 -26.44 23.21 -13.73
N GLN A 68 -27.24 22.40 -14.42
CA GLN A 68 -28.21 22.85 -15.43
C GLN A 68 -29.39 23.63 -14.82
N TYR A 69 -29.79 23.28 -13.60
CA TYR A 69 -30.78 24.03 -12.83
C TYR A 69 -30.28 25.42 -12.42
N GLN A 70 -28.95 25.58 -12.33
CA GLN A 70 -28.29 26.86 -12.04
C GLN A 70 -28.73 27.49 -10.71
N CYS A 71 -28.82 26.69 -9.64
CA CYS A 71 -29.10 27.20 -8.29
C CYS A 71 -28.06 28.24 -7.81
N SER A 72 -26.79 28.07 -8.19
CA SER A 72 -25.73 29.08 -7.97
C SER A 72 -24.81 29.14 -9.19
N ARG A 73 -24.38 30.35 -9.55
CA ARG A 73 -23.37 30.56 -10.60
C ARG A 73 -22.01 29.99 -10.22
N SER A 74 -21.76 29.82 -8.93
CA SER A 74 -20.50 29.32 -8.37
C SER A 74 -20.47 27.79 -8.23
N LEU A 75 -21.58 27.08 -8.49
CA LEU A 75 -21.68 25.63 -8.27
C LEU A 75 -20.65 24.83 -9.08
N ARG A 76 -20.52 25.11 -10.39
CA ARG A 76 -19.56 24.42 -11.27
C ARG A 76 -18.13 24.60 -10.78
N PHE A 77 -17.76 25.84 -10.45
CA PHE A 77 -16.44 26.16 -9.92
C PHE A 77 -16.18 25.45 -8.57
N PHE A 78 -17.15 25.49 -7.67
CA PHE A 78 -17.06 24.82 -6.37
C PHE A 78 -16.86 23.31 -6.51
N LEU A 79 -17.68 22.62 -7.32
CA LEU A 79 -17.55 21.17 -7.52
C LEU A 79 -16.18 20.80 -8.12
N CYS A 80 -15.73 21.54 -9.12
CA CYS A 80 -14.40 21.32 -9.70
C CYS A 80 -13.27 21.61 -8.71
N SER A 81 -13.41 22.62 -7.84
CA SER A 81 -12.40 22.93 -6.81
C SER A 81 -12.25 21.83 -5.75
N VAL A 82 -13.25 20.97 -5.58
CA VAL A 82 -13.22 19.81 -4.66
C VAL A 82 -12.74 18.55 -5.38
N LEU A 83 -13.31 18.25 -6.55
CA LEU A 83 -13.10 16.98 -7.27
C LEU A 83 -11.88 17.01 -8.20
N THR A 84 -11.46 18.19 -8.63
CA THR A 84 -10.24 18.42 -9.42
C THR A 84 -9.50 19.64 -8.85
N PRO A 85 -9.01 19.58 -7.60
CA PRO A 85 -8.47 20.76 -6.91
C PRO A 85 -7.22 21.31 -7.62
N MET A 86 -6.96 22.60 -7.45
CA MET A 86 -5.81 23.25 -8.09
C MET A 86 -4.49 22.69 -7.53
N CYS A 87 -3.55 22.41 -8.43
CA CYS A 87 -2.20 21.96 -8.09
C CYS A 87 -1.17 23.01 -8.52
N ASP A 88 -0.44 23.56 -7.55
CA ASP A 88 0.72 24.42 -7.82
C ASP A 88 2.00 23.62 -7.56
N PRO A 89 2.93 23.51 -8.53
CA PRO A 89 4.22 22.82 -8.33
C PRO A 89 5.06 23.34 -7.15
N LYS A 90 4.81 24.57 -6.68
CA LYS A 90 5.50 25.21 -5.56
C LYS A 90 4.79 25.03 -4.22
N TRP A 91 3.59 24.43 -4.20
CA TRP A 91 2.79 24.24 -3.00
C TRP A 91 2.57 22.75 -2.67
N PRO A 92 2.80 22.31 -1.42
CA PRO A 92 2.81 20.90 -1.05
C PRO A 92 1.42 20.33 -0.70
N LYS A 93 0.30 20.96 -1.09
CA LYS A 93 -1.05 20.40 -0.87
C LYS A 93 -1.96 20.78 -2.04
N PRO A 94 -2.97 19.97 -2.40
CA PRO A 94 -4.01 20.44 -3.32
C PRO A 94 -4.75 21.64 -2.72
N ILE A 95 -5.01 22.66 -3.53
CA ILE A 95 -5.70 23.88 -3.13
C ILE A 95 -7.19 23.69 -3.47
N GLY A 96 -8.05 23.78 -2.45
CA GLY A 96 -9.50 23.59 -2.55
C GLY A 96 -10.29 24.89 -2.41
N PRO A 97 -11.63 24.83 -2.27
CA PRO A 97 -12.46 26.02 -2.02
C PRO A 97 -12.28 26.55 -0.59
N CYS A 98 -12.50 27.85 -0.40
CA CYS A 98 -12.68 28.42 0.94
C CYS A 98 -14.09 28.13 1.47
N ARG A 99 -14.27 28.10 2.79
CA ARG A 99 -15.55 27.88 3.47
C ARG A 99 -16.66 28.85 3.03
N PRO A 100 -16.41 30.18 2.89
CA PRO A 100 -17.46 31.10 2.45
C PRO A 100 -18.00 30.78 1.05
N LEU A 101 -17.17 30.23 0.16
CA LEU A 101 -17.62 29.78 -1.16
C LEU A 101 -18.57 28.57 -1.05
N CYS A 102 -18.21 27.60 -0.21
CA CYS A 102 -19.07 26.44 0.07
C CYS A 102 -20.41 26.87 0.67
N GLU A 103 -20.40 27.75 1.67
CA GLU A 103 -21.61 28.19 2.36
C GLU A 103 -22.58 28.93 1.43
N ARG A 104 -22.06 29.78 0.53
CA ARG A 104 -22.88 30.42 -0.52
C ARG A 104 -23.55 29.40 -1.44
N VAL A 105 -22.76 28.46 -1.99
CA VAL A 105 -23.29 27.43 -2.89
C VAL A 105 -24.30 26.53 -2.17
N ARG A 106 -23.99 26.11 -0.94
CA ARG A 106 -24.89 25.32 -0.10
C ARG A 106 -26.20 26.06 0.15
N THR A 107 -26.16 27.35 0.48
CA THR A 107 -27.38 28.13 0.78
C THR A 107 -28.32 28.18 -0.43
N SER A 108 -27.78 28.35 -1.63
CA SER A 108 -28.60 28.42 -2.85
C SER A 108 -29.04 27.05 -3.38
N CYS A 109 -28.23 26.01 -3.21
CA CYS A 109 -28.46 24.70 -3.85
C CYS A 109 -29.00 23.62 -2.91
N TYR A 110 -28.82 23.75 -1.59
CA TYR A 110 -29.36 22.80 -0.61
C TYR A 110 -30.88 22.72 -0.61
N PRO A 111 -31.65 23.84 -0.70
CA PRO A 111 -33.11 23.75 -0.77
C PRO A 111 -33.59 22.88 -1.93
N VAL A 112 -32.95 23.02 -3.10
CA VAL A 112 -33.23 22.20 -4.29
C VAL A 112 -32.94 20.73 -4.01
N LEU A 113 -31.77 20.39 -3.45
CA LEU A 113 -31.45 19.00 -3.08
C LEU A 113 -32.44 18.41 -2.07
N SER A 114 -32.80 19.20 -1.05
CA SER A 114 -33.71 18.77 0.01
C SER A 114 -35.13 18.50 -0.50
N GLU A 115 -35.60 19.26 -1.50
CA GLU A 115 -36.90 19.07 -2.16
C GLU A 115 -36.99 17.70 -2.85
N PHE A 116 -35.86 17.18 -3.32
CA PHE A 116 -35.77 15.86 -3.95
C PHE A 116 -35.39 14.72 -2.99
N GLY A 117 -35.29 15.01 -1.69
CA GLY A 117 -35.00 14.03 -0.64
C GLY A 117 -33.53 13.67 -0.50
N PHE A 118 -32.61 14.54 -0.96
CA PHE A 118 -31.17 14.35 -0.82
C PHE A 118 -30.59 15.31 0.21
N ASP A 119 -29.78 14.77 1.11
CA ASP A 119 -29.00 15.57 2.06
C ASP A 119 -27.78 16.21 1.39
N TRP A 120 -27.21 17.22 2.05
CA TRP A 120 -25.95 17.79 1.61
C TRP A 120 -24.81 16.77 1.81
N PRO A 121 -24.07 16.38 0.75
CA PRO A 121 -23.09 15.31 0.85
C PRO A 121 -21.97 15.58 1.87
N ALA A 122 -21.56 14.56 2.62
CA ALA A 122 -20.57 14.70 3.69
C ALA A 122 -19.21 15.22 3.20
N PHE A 123 -18.77 14.83 1.99
CA PHE A 123 -17.53 15.32 1.37
C PHE A 123 -17.61 16.80 0.96
N LEU A 124 -18.82 17.36 0.80
CA LEU A 124 -19.06 18.79 0.54
C LEU A 124 -19.36 19.58 1.82
N ASN A 125 -19.26 18.98 3.02
CA ASN A 125 -19.52 19.69 4.26
C ASN A 125 -18.58 20.90 4.40
N CYS A 126 -19.15 22.09 4.56
CA CYS A 126 -18.38 23.33 4.58
C CYS A 126 -17.38 23.43 5.73
N SER A 127 -17.59 22.68 6.82
CA SER A 127 -16.63 22.58 7.93
C SER A 127 -15.30 21.93 7.52
N ASN A 128 -15.27 21.18 6.41
CA ASN A 128 -14.05 20.55 5.90
C ASN A 128 -13.10 21.55 5.22
N PHE A 129 -13.56 22.77 4.94
CA PHE A 129 -12.80 23.78 4.19
C PHE A 129 -12.29 24.91 5.09
N PRO A 130 -11.12 25.50 4.77
CA PRO A 130 -10.54 26.61 5.53
C PRO A 130 -11.35 27.90 5.34
N GLU A 131 -11.35 28.77 6.35
CA GLU A 131 -12.13 30.02 6.33
C GLU A 131 -11.57 31.06 5.35
N SER A 132 -10.25 31.26 5.38
CA SER A 132 -9.58 32.26 4.56
C SER A 132 -8.14 31.86 4.25
N ASN A 133 -7.50 32.62 3.38
CA ASN A 133 -6.08 32.47 3.07
C ASN A 133 -5.21 33.02 4.20
N ASP A 134 -4.45 32.15 4.87
CA ASP A 134 -3.51 32.54 5.93
C ASP A 134 -2.06 32.46 5.45
N ARG A 135 -1.19 33.36 5.93
CA ARG A 135 0.19 33.60 5.45
C ARG A 135 1.19 32.43 5.61
N GLY A 136 0.77 31.20 5.87
CA GLY A 136 1.69 30.08 6.06
C GLY A 136 1.20 28.66 5.83
N ASP A 137 -0.09 28.34 6.02
CA ASP A 137 -0.51 26.92 6.09
C ASP A 137 -1.74 26.54 5.24
N HIS A 138 -2.58 27.51 4.87
CA HIS A 138 -3.85 27.25 4.17
C HIS A 138 -4.05 28.22 3.01
N MET A 139 -3.93 27.69 1.79
CA MET A 139 -4.40 28.36 0.58
C MET A 139 -5.73 27.76 0.15
N CYS A 140 -6.67 28.61 -0.23
CA CYS A 140 -7.98 28.23 -0.73
C CYS A 140 -8.50 29.21 -1.77
N MET A 141 -9.43 28.74 -2.59
CA MET A 141 -10.08 29.50 -3.65
C MET A 141 -11.37 30.15 -3.15
N GLU A 142 -11.42 31.47 -3.15
CA GLU A 142 -12.58 32.26 -2.72
C GLU A 142 -13.72 32.25 -3.77
N GLY A 143 -13.39 31.92 -5.02
CA GLY A 143 -14.29 32.03 -6.17
C GLY A 143 -14.41 33.46 -6.69
N SER A 144 -15.05 33.64 -7.84
CA SER A 144 -15.17 34.97 -8.46
C SER A 144 -16.10 35.89 -7.63
N PRO A 145 -15.67 37.12 -7.26
CA PRO A 145 -16.44 38.04 -6.40
C PRO A 145 -17.79 38.49 -6.98
N GLY A 146 -18.02 38.32 -8.29
CA GLY A 146 -19.21 38.78 -9.01
C GLY A 146 -20.33 37.75 -9.19
N GLY A 147 -20.27 36.60 -8.50
CA GLY A 147 -21.23 35.51 -8.68
C GLY A 147 -22.59 35.78 -8.03
N ASP A 148 -22.60 36.33 -6.82
CA ASP A 148 -23.79 36.50 -5.99
C ASP A 148 -23.63 37.75 -5.09
N SER A 149 -23.22 38.88 -5.66
CA SER A 149 -23.25 40.15 -4.93
C SER A 149 -24.70 40.46 -4.56
N VAL A 150 -24.99 40.35 -3.26
CA VAL A 150 -26.18 40.89 -2.59
C VAL A 150 -26.24 42.38 -2.93
N GLY A 151 -27.04 42.72 -3.94
CA GLY A 151 -27.41 44.10 -4.23
C GLY A 151 -28.44 44.55 -3.21
N GLU A 152 -28.31 45.80 -2.77
CA GLU A 152 -29.23 46.54 -1.91
C GLU A 152 -30.70 46.11 -1.99
N ALA A 153 -31.34 46.08 -0.82
CA ALA A 153 -32.76 45.85 -0.64
C ALA A 153 -33.61 46.75 -1.56
N ALA A 154 -34.11 46.16 -2.64
CA ALA A 154 -35.28 46.68 -3.35
C ALA A 154 -36.56 46.29 -2.58
N PRO A 155 -37.63 47.12 -2.60
CA PRO A 155 -38.84 46.87 -1.83
C PRO A 155 -39.53 45.57 -2.27
N PRO A 156 -40.39 44.98 -1.42
CA PRO A 156 -40.97 43.67 -1.66
C PRO A 156 -41.88 43.72 -2.89
N GLN A 157 -41.38 43.22 -4.02
CA GLN A 157 -42.22 42.88 -5.16
C GLN A 157 -42.81 41.49 -4.96
N GLN A 158 -44.11 41.41 -5.23
CA GLN A 158 -44.96 40.22 -5.21
C GLN A 158 -44.32 38.99 -5.88
N PRO A 159 -44.75 37.77 -5.50
CA PRO A 159 -44.13 36.53 -5.94
C PRO A 159 -44.22 36.41 -7.47
N GLN A 160 -43.08 36.59 -8.13
CA GLN A 160 -42.95 36.30 -9.56
C GLN A 160 -43.00 34.78 -9.74
N ALA A 161 -43.85 34.36 -10.68
CA ALA A 161 -44.01 32.96 -11.07
C ALA A 161 -42.66 32.30 -11.39
N PRO A 162 -42.49 31.00 -11.09
CA PRO A 162 -41.23 30.31 -11.29
C PRO A 162 -40.78 30.41 -12.76
N ARG A 163 -39.49 30.76 -12.95
CA ARG A 163 -38.81 30.68 -14.25
C ARG A 163 -39.16 29.34 -14.89
N LYS A 164 -39.68 29.39 -16.13
CA LYS A 164 -40.10 28.22 -16.91
C LYS A 164 -39.02 27.14 -16.82
N THR A 165 -39.31 26.08 -16.08
CA THR A 165 -38.55 24.84 -16.13
C THR A 165 -38.57 24.35 -17.59
N PRO A 166 -37.43 23.98 -18.18
CA PRO A 166 -37.41 23.35 -19.51
C PRO A 166 -38.46 22.24 -19.58
N GLU A 167 -39.17 22.09 -20.70
CA GLU A 167 -40.34 21.18 -20.83
C GLU A 167 -40.02 19.71 -20.47
N ASN A 168 -38.74 19.33 -20.41
CA ASN A 168 -38.27 18.00 -20.04
C ASN A 168 -37.47 17.95 -18.73
N PHE A 169 -37.39 19.05 -17.97
CA PHE A 169 -36.63 19.11 -16.72
C PHE A 169 -37.17 18.13 -15.69
N TRP A 170 -38.49 18.08 -15.48
CA TRP A 170 -39.10 17.17 -14.51
C TRP A 170 -38.94 15.69 -14.89
N ALA A 171 -39.01 15.35 -16.18
CA ALA A 171 -38.77 13.98 -16.66
C ALA A 171 -37.29 13.57 -16.53
N ALA A 172 -36.37 14.45 -16.93
CA ALA A 172 -34.92 14.24 -16.78
C ALA A 172 -34.51 14.19 -15.30
N LEU A 173 -35.18 14.95 -14.44
CA LEU A 173 -34.94 14.98 -13.00
C LEU A 173 -35.51 13.74 -12.31
N ASP A 174 -36.65 13.22 -12.75
CA ASP A 174 -37.23 11.99 -12.20
C ASP A 174 -36.47 10.74 -12.66
N GLU A 175 -35.95 10.76 -13.89
CA GLU A 175 -34.98 9.78 -14.37
C GLU A 175 -33.63 9.90 -13.65
N TRP A 176 -33.13 11.11 -13.41
CA TRP A 176 -31.96 11.36 -12.57
C TRP A 176 -32.21 10.91 -11.13
N ARG A 177 -33.37 11.18 -10.54
CA ARG A 177 -33.75 10.76 -9.19
C ARG A 177 -33.78 9.25 -9.10
N ARG A 178 -34.33 8.55 -10.09
CA ARG A 178 -34.27 7.08 -10.17
C ARG A 178 -32.84 6.59 -10.34
N THR A 179 -32.03 7.26 -11.17
CA THR A 179 -30.63 6.92 -11.41
C THR A 179 -29.75 7.19 -10.19
N VAL A 180 -30.02 8.24 -9.39
CA VAL A 180 -29.30 8.63 -8.18
C VAL A 180 -29.87 7.96 -6.95
N ALA A 181 -31.11 7.49 -6.95
CA ALA A 181 -31.63 6.58 -5.93
C ALA A 181 -31.10 5.15 -6.16
N SER A 182 -30.97 4.71 -7.43
CA SER A 182 -30.30 3.45 -7.77
C SER A 182 -28.77 3.54 -7.64
N ARG A 183 -28.18 4.70 -7.91
CA ARG A 183 -26.77 5.04 -7.64
C ARG A 183 -26.61 5.83 -6.35
N ALA A 184 -27.56 5.75 -5.41
CA ALA A 184 -27.37 6.35 -4.10
C ALA A 184 -26.15 5.62 -3.59
N PHE A 185 -25.02 6.34 -3.57
CA PHE A 185 -23.71 5.85 -3.21
C PHE A 185 -23.80 5.48 -1.73
N ARG A 186 -24.43 4.34 -1.46
CA ARG A 186 -23.94 3.42 -0.45
C ARG A 186 -22.62 3.01 -1.05
N PRO A 187 -21.49 3.51 -0.55
CA PRO A 187 -20.24 2.94 -0.95
C PRO A 187 -20.36 1.44 -0.68
N GLY A 188 -20.40 0.69 -1.77
CA GLY A 188 -20.85 -0.68 -1.80
C GLY A 188 -19.81 -1.49 -2.53
N CYS A 189 -19.65 -2.73 -2.12
CA CYS A 189 -18.64 -3.61 -2.69
C CYS A 189 -19.15 -4.31 -3.95
N GLU A 190 -20.01 -3.65 -4.73
CA GLU A 190 -20.65 -4.18 -5.94
C GLU A 190 -19.64 -4.45 -7.07
N HIS A 191 -18.54 -3.71 -7.09
CA HIS A 191 -17.42 -3.93 -8.00
C HIS A 191 -16.62 -5.20 -7.68
N MET A 192 -16.81 -5.79 -6.50
CA MET A 192 -16.14 -7.03 -6.12
C MET A 192 -16.83 -8.23 -6.74
N ARG A 193 -16.05 -9.24 -7.13
CA ARG A 193 -16.53 -10.45 -7.81
C ARG A 193 -17.69 -11.13 -7.10
N ASN A 194 -17.63 -11.22 -5.77
CA ASN A 194 -18.69 -11.75 -4.94
C ASN A 194 -19.19 -10.69 -3.94
N SER A 195 -19.81 -9.63 -4.44
CA SER A 195 -20.20 -8.43 -3.68
C SER A 195 -20.96 -8.70 -2.38
N GLY A 196 -21.79 -9.75 -2.32
CA GLY A 196 -22.52 -10.15 -1.10
C GLY A 196 -21.64 -10.67 0.05
N GLN A 197 -20.38 -10.99 -0.24
CA GLN A 197 -19.40 -11.47 0.75
C GLN A 197 -18.52 -10.35 1.31
N TYR A 198 -18.66 -9.13 0.81
CA TYR A 198 -17.87 -7.98 1.23
C TYR A 198 -18.70 -7.00 2.05
N LEU A 199 -18.05 -6.34 2.99
CA LEU A 199 -18.59 -5.24 3.77
C LEU A 199 -17.80 -3.98 3.44
N PHE A 200 -18.50 -2.89 3.13
CA PHE A 200 -17.85 -1.59 2.97
C PHE A 200 -17.58 -0.98 4.34
N LEU A 201 -16.33 -0.62 4.60
CA LEU A 201 -15.89 -0.02 5.85
C LEU A 201 -15.87 1.50 5.70
N ASN A 202 -16.86 2.17 6.29
CA ASN A 202 -17.00 3.63 6.21
C ASN A 202 -15.78 4.41 6.76
N HIS A 203 -15.05 3.83 7.71
CA HIS A 203 -13.92 4.49 8.36
C HIS A 203 -12.63 4.46 7.52
N THR A 204 -12.42 3.41 6.71
CA THR A 204 -11.27 3.31 5.79
C THR A 204 -11.61 3.69 4.35
N GLY A 205 -12.88 3.65 3.99
CA GLY A 205 -13.31 3.79 2.60
C GLY A 205 -13.02 2.55 1.74
N GLU A 206 -12.69 1.42 2.35
CA GLU A 206 -12.31 0.19 1.64
C GLU A 206 -13.35 -0.94 1.82
N CYS A 207 -13.34 -1.90 0.90
CA CYS A 207 -14.13 -3.13 0.99
C CYS A 207 -13.32 -4.23 1.69
N ALA A 208 -13.90 -4.85 2.72
CA ALA A 208 -13.31 -5.98 3.42
C ALA A 208 -14.16 -7.24 3.26
N LEU A 209 -13.52 -8.36 2.95
CA LEU A 209 -14.19 -9.66 2.90
C LEU A 209 -14.68 -10.04 4.30
N LEU A 210 -15.88 -10.59 4.42
CA LEU A 210 -16.38 -11.16 5.66
C LEU A 210 -15.46 -12.30 6.12
N CYS A 211 -15.24 -12.43 7.43
CA CYS A 211 -14.31 -13.41 8.01
C CYS A 211 -14.55 -14.85 7.50
N HIS A 212 -15.83 -15.22 7.39
CA HIS A 212 -16.30 -16.52 6.88
C HIS A 212 -16.83 -16.46 5.44
N GLY A 213 -16.77 -15.29 4.80
CA GLY A 213 -17.22 -15.14 3.43
C GLY A 213 -16.33 -15.88 2.45
N GLN A 214 -16.85 -16.24 1.28
CA GLN A 214 -16.15 -17.01 0.24
C GLN A 214 -16.05 -16.17 -1.03
N ASP A 215 -14.86 -15.72 -1.40
CA ASP A 215 -14.63 -15.09 -2.69
C ASP A 215 -13.92 -16.07 -3.61
N LEU A 216 -12.62 -16.30 -3.42
CA LEU A 216 -11.80 -17.18 -4.26
C LEU A 216 -11.86 -18.65 -3.85
N PHE A 217 -12.07 -18.94 -2.57
CA PHE A 217 -11.86 -20.29 -2.02
C PHE A 217 -13.07 -20.78 -1.23
N THR A 218 -13.45 -22.03 -1.48
CA THR A 218 -14.52 -22.72 -0.74
C THR A 218 -14.05 -23.12 0.67
N LEU A 219 -14.99 -23.58 1.50
CA LEU A 219 -14.67 -24.12 2.83
C LEU A 219 -13.81 -25.38 2.74
N GLU A 220 -14.00 -26.19 1.71
CA GLU A 220 -13.21 -27.40 1.48
C GLU A 220 -11.77 -27.07 1.09
N ASP A 221 -11.59 -26.10 0.18
CA ASP A 221 -10.26 -25.61 -0.22
C ASP A 221 -9.47 -25.10 0.98
N ARG A 222 -10.12 -24.34 1.86
CA ARG A 222 -9.51 -23.81 3.09
C ARG A 222 -9.08 -24.92 4.03
N ARG A 223 -9.95 -25.90 4.29
CA ARG A 223 -9.63 -27.05 5.15
C ARG A 223 -8.46 -27.85 4.61
N LEU A 224 -8.44 -28.07 3.29
CA LEU A 224 -7.35 -28.76 2.61
C LEU A 224 -6.04 -27.97 2.75
N ALA A 225 -6.07 -26.66 2.49
CA ALA A 225 -4.90 -25.79 2.61
C ALA A 225 -4.38 -25.68 4.06
N GLU A 226 -5.26 -25.58 5.04
CA GLU A 226 -4.91 -25.58 6.47
C GLU A 226 -4.25 -26.90 6.88
N LEU A 227 -4.81 -28.04 6.46
CA LEU A 227 -4.25 -29.37 6.74
C LEU A 227 -2.84 -29.52 6.14
N TRP A 228 -2.69 -29.23 4.85
CA TRP A 228 -1.40 -29.35 4.17
C TRP A 228 -0.35 -28.38 4.71
N SER A 229 -0.73 -27.12 4.95
CA SER A 229 0.18 -26.13 5.52
C SER A 229 0.64 -26.52 6.93
N GLY A 230 -0.26 -27.08 7.75
CA GLY A 230 0.08 -27.62 9.07
C GLY A 230 1.08 -28.78 9.01
N ILE A 231 0.86 -29.75 8.10
CA ILE A 231 1.77 -30.89 7.90
C ILE A 231 3.15 -30.40 7.44
N LEU A 232 3.20 -29.53 6.44
CA LEU A 232 4.46 -29.00 5.90
C LEU A 232 5.20 -28.15 6.93
N ALA A 233 4.49 -27.31 7.70
CA ALA A 233 5.07 -26.54 8.79
C ALA A 233 5.66 -27.46 9.87
N GLY A 234 5.00 -28.59 10.19
CA GLY A 234 5.49 -29.60 11.11
C GLY A 234 6.76 -30.30 10.65
N ILE A 235 6.81 -30.73 9.38
CA ILE A 235 8.03 -31.32 8.80
C ILE A 235 9.18 -30.31 8.83
N CYS A 236 8.90 -29.07 8.43
CA CYS A 236 9.89 -27.98 8.44
C CYS A 236 10.40 -27.67 9.87
N ALA A 237 9.49 -27.61 10.85
CA ALA A 237 9.84 -27.37 12.25
C ALA A 237 10.69 -28.51 12.82
N LEU A 238 10.32 -29.77 12.56
CA LEU A 238 11.07 -30.93 13.02
C LEU A 238 12.49 -30.96 12.43
N SER A 239 12.61 -30.79 11.11
CA SER A 239 13.91 -30.75 10.43
C SER A 239 14.80 -29.60 10.93
N SER A 240 14.22 -28.42 11.11
CA SER A 240 14.91 -27.25 11.64
C SER A 240 15.34 -27.43 13.09
N LEU A 241 14.47 -28.02 13.92
CA LEU A 241 14.75 -28.32 15.32
C LEU A 241 15.91 -29.32 15.45
N VAL A 242 15.92 -30.39 14.67
CA VAL A 242 17.03 -31.36 14.64
C VAL A 242 18.35 -30.67 14.30
N THR A 243 18.35 -29.76 13.33
CA THR A 243 19.55 -29.01 12.94
C THR A 243 20.05 -28.11 14.08
N VAL A 244 19.15 -27.37 14.73
CA VAL A 244 19.49 -26.50 15.87
C VAL A 244 20.00 -27.33 17.06
N LEU A 245 19.33 -28.44 17.40
CA LEU A 245 19.77 -29.33 18.48
C LEU A 245 21.13 -29.96 18.18
N THR A 246 21.39 -30.38 16.95
CA THR A 246 22.69 -30.91 16.53
C THR A 246 23.81 -29.89 16.77
N PHE A 247 23.57 -28.62 16.48
CA PHE A 247 24.52 -27.55 16.79
C PHE A 247 24.69 -27.31 18.29
N LEU A 248 23.61 -27.37 19.08
CA LEU A 248 23.67 -27.19 20.52
C LEU A 248 24.48 -28.30 21.19
N ILE A 249 24.41 -29.53 20.67
CA ILE A 249 25.21 -30.68 21.11
C ILE A 249 26.67 -30.53 20.68
N ASP A 250 26.95 -30.22 19.40
CA ASP A 250 28.31 -30.02 18.89
C ASP A 250 28.43 -28.69 18.12
N ARG A 251 28.87 -27.65 18.86
CA ARG A 251 29.09 -26.31 18.30
C ARG A 251 30.23 -26.24 17.29
N ARG A 252 31.12 -27.24 17.25
CA ARG A 252 32.28 -27.27 16.33
C ARG A 252 31.90 -27.84 14.96
N ARG A 253 30.76 -28.53 14.86
CA ARG A 253 30.24 -29.14 13.63
C ARG A 253 29.98 -28.13 12.51
N PHE A 254 29.55 -26.92 12.85
CA PHE A 254 29.12 -25.89 11.89
C PHE A 254 30.15 -24.75 11.76
N ARG A 255 31.27 -25.04 11.09
CA ARG A 255 32.21 -23.99 10.66
C ARG A 255 31.71 -23.31 9.38
N TYR A 256 32.22 -22.12 9.08
CA TYR A 256 31.98 -21.54 7.75
C TYR A 256 32.55 -22.47 6.69
N PRO A 257 31.81 -22.70 5.58
CA PRO A 257 30.70 -21.89 5.08
C PRO A 257 29.33 -22.44 5.48
N VAL A 258 29.25 -23.55 6.24
CA VAL A 258 27.98 -24.22 6.61
C VAL A 258 27.26 -23.50 7.77
N ARG A 259 27.98 -22.71 8.57
CA ARG A 259 27.42 -21.99 9.74
C ARG A 259 26.12 -21.20 9.48
N PRO A 260 25.92 -20.49 8.35
CA PRO A 260 24.64 -19.85 7.99
C PRO A 260 23.41 -20.77 8.02
N VAL A 261 23.57 -22.08 7.76
CA VAL A 261 22.48 -23.06 7.81
C VAL A 261 21.81 -23.08 9.20
N LEU A 262 22.59 -22.91 10.27
CA LEU A 262 22.04 -22.80 11.63
C LEU A 262 21.05 -21.64 11.76
N PHE A 263 21.42 -20.47 11.25
CA PHE A 263 20.57 -19.29 11.34
C PHE A 263 19.34 -19.41 10.45
N MET A 264 19.48 -20.04 9.27
CA MET A 264 18.33 -20.39 8.42
C MET A 264 17.37 -21.32 9.16
N SER A 265 17.86 -22.40 9.76
CA SER A 265 17.04 -23.34 10.52
C SER A 265 16.35 -22.67 11.71
N ALA A 266 17.04 -21.79 12.44
CA ALA A 266 16.41 -21.01 13.51
C ALA A 266 15.28 -20.10 12.98
N CYS A 267 15.50 -19.46 11.82
CA CYS A 267 14.46 -18.66 11.16
C CYS A 267 13.27 -19.52 10.72
N TYR A 268 13.51 -20.69 10.11
CA TYR A 268 12.44 -21.59 9.69
C TYR A 268 11.64 -22.17 10.86
N LEU A 269 12.27 -22.37 12.03
CA LEU A 269 11.55 -22.77 13.23
C LEU A 269 10.55 -21.69 13.69
N CYS A 270 10.96 -20.42 13.69
CA CYS A 270 10.07 -19.29 14.00
C CYS A 270 9.01 -19.07 12.91
N TYR A 271 9.39 -19.23 11.64
CA TYR A 271 8.46 -19.15 10.51
C TYR A 271 7.34 -20.21 10.62
N SER A 272 7.70 -21.47 10.90
CA SER A 272 6.71 -22.55 11.12
C SER A 272 5.83 -22.29 12.35
N ALA A 273 6.37 -21.63 13.39
CA ALA A 273 5.58 -21.28 14.57
C ALA A 273 4.37 -20.37 14.25
N ALA A 274 4.46 -19.53 13.21
CA ALA A 274 3.34 -18.70 12.76
C ALA A 274 2.11 -19.54 12.38
N PHE A 275 2.31 -20.64 11.66
CA PHE A 275 1.24 -21.56 11.26
C PHE A 275 0.61 -22.24 12.47
N PHE A 276 1.42 -22.68 13.44
CA PHE A 276 0.92 -23.28 14.66
C PHE A 276 0.14 -22.29 15.53
N ILE A 277 0.64 -21.06 15.68
CA ILE A 277 -0.07 -20.01 16.42
C ILE A 277 -1.42 -19.72 15.78
N ARG A 278 -1.47 -19.58 14.45
CA ARG A 278 -2.73 -19.42 13.71
C ARG A 278 -3.66 -20.63 13.90
N LEU A 279 -3.12 -21.86 13.86
CA LEU A 279 -3.90 -23.10 14.07
C LEU A 279 -4.49 -23.20 15.48
N LEU A 280 -3.73 -22.80 16.50
CA LEU A 280 -4.15 -22.87 17.90
C LEU A 280 -5.09 -21.72 18.26
N ALA A 281 -4.84 -20.50 17.79
CA ALA A 281 -5.69 -19.34 18.02
C ALA A 281 -7.02 -19.43 17.26
N GLY A 282 -7.01 -20.12 16.11
CA GLY A 282 -8.15 -20.19 15.20
C GLY A 282 -8.25 -18.97 14.29
N ARG A 283 -8.98 -19.14 13.18
CA ARG A 283 -9.12 -18.14 12.11
C ARG A 283 -9.68 -16.82 12.62
N GLU A 284 -10.75 -16.86 13.42
CA GLU A 284 -11.40 -15.63 13.89
C GLU A 284 -10.45 -14.77 14.72
N ALA A 285 -9.72 -15.37 15.66
CA ALA A 285 -8.81 -14.64 16.53
C ALA A 285 -7.55 -14.15 15.80
N ALA A 286 -7.06 -14.91 14.80
CA ALA A 286 -5.81 -14.63 14.11
C ALA A 286 -5.96 -13.71 12.87
N ALA A 287 -7.12 -13.72 12.22
CA ALA A 287 -7.31 -13.14 10.89
C ALA A 287 -8.48 -12.16 10.79
N CYS A 288 -9.36 -12.12 11.80
CA CYS A 288 -10.59 -11.36 11.74
C CYS A 288 -10.65 -10.30 12.84
N ASP A 289 -11.37 -9.24 12.51
CA ASP A 289 -11.71 -8.17 13.45
C ASP A 289 -13.19 -7.82 13.32
N ARG A 290 -13.75 -7.22 14.37
CA ARG A 290 -15.17 -6.87 14.44
C ARG A 290 -15.34 -5.42 14.05
N ASP A 291 -16.06 -5.17 12.96
CA ASP A 291 -16.37 -3.81 12.54
C ASP A 291 -17.22 -3.09 13.60
N PRO A 292 -16.81 -1.93 14.13
CA PRO A 292 -17.52 -1.24 15.20
C PRO A 292 -18.89 -0.69 14.77
N ALA A 293 -19.10 -0.45 13.48
CA ALA A 293 -20.36 0.10 12.97
C ALA A 293 -21.46 -0.97 12.81
N THR A 294 -21.12 -2.15 12.30
CA THR A 294 -22.08 -3.21 11.97
C THR A 294 -22.02 -4.41 12.92
N GLY A 295 -20.96 -4.53 13.72
CA GLY A 295 -20.70 -5.67 14.61
C GLY A 295 -20.36 -6.97 13.88
N ARG A 296 -20.17 -6.94 12.56
CA ARG A 296 -19.84 -8.12 11.74
C ARG A 296 -18.33 -8.39 11.77
N LEU A 297 -17.96 -9.66 11.68
CA LEU A 297 -16.56 -10.08 11.56
C LEU A 297 -16.08 -9.97 10.12
N VAL A 298 -15.02 -9.22 9.91
CA VAL A 298 -14.35 -9.02 8.61
C VAL A 298 -12.90 -9.45 8.69
N LEU A 299 -12.31 -9.82 7.56
CA LEU A 299 -10.87 -10.06 7.47
C LEU A 299 -10.11 -8.75 7.70
N ILE A 300 -9.01 -8.85 8.44
CA ILE A 300 -8.20 -7.71 8.82
C ILE A 300 -7.55 -7.08 7.60
N ARG A 301 -7.70 -5.76 7.48
CA ARG A 301 -7.07 -4.92 6.46
C ARG A 301 -5.87 -4.13 7.00
N HIS A 302 -5.82 -3.96 8.33
CA HIS A 302 -4.74 -3.30 9.05
C HIS A 302 -4.30 -4.16 10.24
N GLY A 303 -3.22 -4.92 10.06
CA GLY A 303 -2.76 -5.92 11.02
C GLY A 303 -2.35 -5.40 12.40
N LEU A 304 -2.18 -4.08 12.57
CA LEU A 304 -1.84 -3.48 13.88
C LEU A 304 -3.01 -3.46 14.86
N ASP A 305 -4.24 -3.57 14.37
CA ASP A 305 -5.44 -3.51 15.23
C ASP A 305 -5.71 -4.85 15.95
N ASN A 306 -5.07 -5.94 15.50
CA ASN A 306 -5.16 -7.27 16.11
C ASN A 306 -3.77 -7.84 16.40
N THR A 307 -3.48 -8.08 17.68
CA THR A 307 -2.18 -8.59 18.14
C THR A 307 -1.82 -9.95 17.55
N ASN A 308 -2.77 -10.88 17.40
CA ASN A 308 -2.50 -12.20 16.86
C ASN A 308 -2.10 -12.11 15.38
N CYS A 309 -2.81 -11.28 14.62
CA CYS A 309 -2.50 -10.99 13.23
C CYS A 309 -1.09 -10.39 13.09
N ALA A 310 -0.75 -9.38 13.91
CA ALA A 310 0.58 -8.80 13.93
C ALA A 310 1.67 -9.83 14.27
N VAL A 311 1.44 -10.70 15.27
CA VAL A 311 2.41 -11.75 15.65
C VAL A 311 2.61 -12.76 14.52
N VAL A 312 1.54 -13.23 13.88
CA VAL A 312 1.62 -14.15 12.72
C VAL A 312 2.41 -13.49 11.59
N PHE A 313 2.10 -12.24 11.26
CA PHE A 313 2.82 -11.46 10.26
C PHE A 313 4.31 -11.32 10.59
N LEU A 314 4.64 -10.93 11.82
CA LEU A 314 6.03 -10.76 12.26
C LEU A 314 6.81 -12.07 12.17
N LEU A 315 6.24 -13.17 12.67
CA LEU A 315 6.88 -14.48 12.62
C LEU A 315 7.07 -14.99 11.18
N GLN A 316 6.10 -14.74 10.31
CA GLN A 316 6.18 -15.18 8.92
C GLN A 316 7.12 -14.30 8.09
N TYR A 317 6.89 -12.99 8.03
CA TYR A 317 7.59 -12.10 7.12
C TYR A 317 9.04 -11.85 7.52
N PHE A 318 9.29 -11.50 8.79
CA PHE A 318 10.65 -11.18 9.27
C PHE A 318 11.58 -12.39 9.10
N PHE A 319 11.15 -13.56 9.60
CA PHE A 319 12.02 -14.75 9.58
C PHE A 319 12.15 -15.36 8.19
N SER A 320 11.14 -15.29 7.33
CA SER A 320 11.29 -15.67 5.91
C SER A 320 12.33 -14.79 5.21
N THR A 321 12.25 -13.47 5.41
CA THR A 321 13.18 -12.51 4.81
C THR A 321 14.60 -12.69 5.35
N ALA A 322 14.74 -12.93 6.66
CA ALA A 322 16.02 -13.24 7.28
C ALA A 322 16.61 -14.57 6.76
N ALA A 323 15.79 -15.61 6.60
CA ALA A 323 16.23 -16.88 6.03
C ALA A 323 16.78 -16.70 4.59
N ASN A 324 16.11 -15.89 3.77
CA ASN A 324 16.58 -15.56 2.42
C ASN A 324 17.91 -14.80 2.43
N ALA A 325 18.08 -13.83 3.34
CA ALA A 325 19.35 -13.13 3.51
C ALA A 325 20.48 -14.07 3.96
N TRP A 326 20.18 -15.01 4.88
CA TRP A 326 21.14 -16.03 5.30
C TRP A 326 21.48 -17.03 4.20
N TYR A 327 20.55 -17.35 3.30
CA TYR A 327 20.84 -18.15 2.12
C TYR A 327 21.82 -17.45 1.17
N VAL A 328 21.67 -16.15 0.94
CA VAL A 328 22.66 -15.36 0.18
C VAL A 328 24.03 -15.40 0.86
N ILE A 329 24.08 -15.27 2.20
CA ILE A 329 25.34 -15.34 2.95
C ILE A 329 25.97 -16.74 2.86
N LEU A 330 25.16 -17.80 2.91
CA LEU A 330 25.63 -19.17 2.73
C LEU A 330 26.35 -19.31 1.38
N VAL A 331 25.71 -18.88 0.31
CA VAL A 331 26.28 -18.93 -1.04
C VAL A 331 27.50 -18.02 -1.18
N PHE A 332 27.46 -16.80 -0.63
CA PHE A 332 28.58 -15.87 -0.69
C PHE A 332 29.81 -16.41 0.06
N THR A 333 29.61 -16.96 1.26
CA THR A 333 30.71 -17.57 2.03
C THR A 333 31.23 -18.84 1.37
N TRP A 334 30.39 -19.59 0.66
CA TRP A 334 30.84 -20.67 -0.22
C TRP A 334 31.72 -20.17 -1.36
N LEU A 335 31.35 -19.09 -2.06
CA LEU A 335 32.19 -18.45 -3.09
C LEU A 335 33.57 -18.03 -2.53
N LEU A 336 33.59 -17.39 -1.35
CA LEU A 336 34.85 -16.96 -0.72
C LEU A 336 35.81 -18.14 -0.49
N GLN A 337 35.29 -19.28 -0.06
CA GLN A 337 36.11 -20.45 0.26
C GLN A 337 36.44 -21.29 -0.97
N ALA A 338 35.43 -21.68 -1.75
CA ALA A 338 35.61 -22.57 -2.89
C ALA A 338 36.29 -21.86 -4.07
N GLY A 339 35.83 -20.64 -4.39
CA GLY A 339 36.32 -19.83 -5.50
C GLY A 339 37.57 -19.04 -5.15
N TRP A 340 37.55 -18.26 -4.06
CA TRP A 340 38.66 -17.36 -3.71
C TRP A 340 39.62 -17.91 -2.65
N LYS A 341 39.46 -19.18 -2.24
CA LYS A 341 40.38 -19.92 -1.37
C LYS A 341 40.60 -19.29 0.02
N TRP A 342 39.61 -18.58 0.55
CA TRP A 342 39.68 -18.08 1.92
C TRP A 342 39.59 -19.23 2.93
N SER A 343 40.36 -19.14 4.01
CA SER A 343 40.24 -20.11 5.10
C SER A 343 38.93 -19.89 5.89
N PRO A 344 38.35 -20.95 6.49
CA PRO A 344 37.19 -20.82 7.36
C PRO A 344 37.37 -19.81 8.50
N GLU A 345 38.58 -19.69 9.04
CA GLU A 345 38.96 -18.76 10.10
C GLU A 345 38.97 -17.31 9.60
N ALA A 346 39.42 -17.09 8.37
CA ALA A 346 39.42 -15.77 7.74
C ALA A 346 37.99 -15.25 7.53
N VAL A 347 37.08 -16.12 7.10
CA VAL A 347 35.65 -15.82 6.97
C VAL A 347 35.03 -15.58 8.36
N ALA A 348 35.33 -16.44 9.33
CA ALA A 348 34.80 -16.32 10.69
C ALA A 348 35.20 -15.00 11.38
N ARG A 349 36.42 -14.51 11.14
CA ARG A 349 36.91 -13.22 11.68
C ARG A 349 36.10 -12.02 11.18
N ARG A 350 35.41 -12.16 10.04
CA ARG A 350 34.59 -11.11 9.42
C ARG A 350 33.09 -11.35 9.58
N SER A 351 32.68 -12.26 10.47
CA SER A 351 31.28 -12.66 10.64
C SER A 351 30.33 -11.50 10.91
N CYS A 352 30.76 -10.46 11.65
CA CYS A 352 29.94 -9.28 11.92
C CYS A 352 29.39 -8.61 10.65
N TYR A 353 30.17 -8.59 9.56
CA TYR A 353 29.75 -8.01 8.28
C TYR A 353 28.65 -8.83 7.58
N PHE A 354 28.51 -10.12 7.93
CA PHE A 354 27.43 -10.96 7.41
C PHE A 354 26.18 -10.84 8.28
N HIS A 355 26.34 -10.85 9.60
CA HIS A 355 25.22 -10.75 10.54
C HIS A 355 24.46 -9.42 10.43
N LEU A 356 25.17 -8.30 10.23
CA LEU A 356 24.56 -6.98 10.18
C LEU A 356 23.49 -6.85 9.08
N PRO A 357 23.79 -7.09 7.79
CA PRO A 357 22.77 -7.03 6.75
C PRO A 357 21.74 -8.17 6.86
N ALA A 358 22.12 -9.36 7.37
CA ALA A 358 21.19 -10.48 7.54
C ALA A 358 20.02 -10.16 8.48
N TRP A 359 20.26 -9.33 9.50
CA TRP A 359 19.24 -8.98 10.50
C TRP A 359 18.64 -7.61 10.27
N LEU A 360 19.46 -6.59 9.97
CA LEU A 360 18.97 -5.22 9.83
C LEU A 360 18.08 -5.04 8.59
N LEU A 361 18.36 -5.72 7.48
CA LEU A 361 17.54 -5.60 6.28
C LEU A 361 16.11 -6.14 6.51
N PRO A 362 15.89 -7.35 7.05
CA PRO A 362 14.56 -7.81 7.44
C PRO A 362 13.86 -6.89 8.47
N VAL A 363 14.59 -6.37 9.46
CA VAL A 363 14.01 -5.40 10.43
C VAL A 363 13.52 -4.16 9.69
N ALA A 364 14.36 -3.55 8.85
CA ALA A 364 14.01 -2.33 8.13
C ALA A 364 12.78 -2.54 7.24
N LEU A 365 12.73 -3.63 6.47
CA LEU A 365 11.59 -3.96 5.62
C LEU A 365 10.30 -4.15 6.44
N THR A 366 10.40 -4.87 7.56
CA THR A 366 9.27 -5.14 8.45
C THR A 366 8.73 -3.84 9.08
N VAL A 367 9.63 -2.98 9.57
CA VAL A 367 9.26 -1.66 10.12
C VAL A 367 8.60 -0.79 9.06
N CYS A 368 9.13 -0.75 7.83
CA CYS A 368 8.51 -0.01 6.74
C CYS A 368 7.09 -0.50 6.44
N ILE A 369 6.84 -1.81 6.42
CA ILE A 369 5.49 -2.36 6.21
C ILE A 369 4.54 -1.94 7.33
N LEU A 370 4.98 -2.01 8.58
CA LEU A 370 4.18 -1.61 9.74
C LEU A 370 3.84 -0.11 9.69
N ILE A 371 4.77 0.74 9.24
CA ILE A 371 4.52 2.18 9.04
C ILE A 371 3.49 2.43 7.95
N VAL A 372 3.57 1.70 6.82
CA VAL A 372 2.64 1.83 5.69
C VAL A 372 1.27 1.20 6.02
N ARG A 373 1.15 0.46 7.13
CA ARG A 373 -0.09 -0.17 7.64
C ARG A 373 -0.80 -1.08 6.62
N ARG A 374 -0.04 -1.78 5.78
CA ARG A 374 -0.54 -2.70 4.75
C ARG A 374 -0.31 -4.18 5.11
N VAL A 375 -0.67 -4.54 6.35
CA VAL A 375 -0.70 -5.93 6.82
C VAL A 375 -2.14 -6.41 6.74
N GLU A 376 -2.40 -7.39 5.90
CA GLU A 376 -3.74 -7.87 5.55
C GLU A 376 -3.83 -9.38 5.77
N ALA A 377 -5.00 -9.87 6.20
CA ALA A 377 -5.26 -11.29 6.31
C ALA A 377 -5.65 -11.90 4.95
N ASP A 378 -5.13 -13.08 4.64
CA ASP A 378 -5.46 -13.82 3.43
C ASP A 378 -6.74 -14.67 3.58
N GLU A 379 -7.46 -14.89 2.48
CA GLU A 379 -8.73 -15.63 2.49
C GLU A 379 -8.53 -17.14 2.76
N LEU A 380 -7.47 -17.72 2.20
CA LEU A 380 -7.27 -19.17 2.11
C LEU A 380 -6.84 -19.77 3.46
N LEU A 381 -5.78 -19.25 4.05
CA LEU A 381 -5.18 -19.74 5.29
C LEU A 381 -5.62 -18.91 6.51
N GLY A 382 -6.08 -17.67 6.31
CA GLY A 382 -6.34 -16.76 7.43
C GLY A 382 -5.05 -16.43 8.18
N MET A 383 -3.97 -16.17 7.44
CA MET A 383 -2.72 -15.66 7.98
C MET A 383 -2.53 -14.22 7.55
N CYS A 384 -1.82 -13.46 8.38
CA CYS A 384 -1.56 -12.05 8.09
C CYS A 384 -0.25 -11.87 7.33
N GLY A 385 -0.32 -11.20 6.19
CA GLY A 385 0.78 -10.96 5.27
C GLY A 385 0.70 -9.57 4.65
N VAL A 386 1.46 -9.35 3.58
CA VAL A 386 1.58 -8.03 2.94
C VAL A 386 0.76 -8.00 1.64
N GLY A 387 -0.13 -7.01 1.50
CA GLY A 387 -0.74 -6.63 0.22
C GLY A 387 -1.53 -7.73 -0.49
N GLY A 388 -2.29 -8.54 0.24
CA GLY A 388 -3.02 -9.68 -0.30
C GLY A 388 -4.30 -9.33 -1.07
N GLN A 389 -4.94 -8.18 -0.77
CA GLN A 389 -6.27 -7.88 -1.29
C GLN A 389 -6.40 -6.54 -2.05
N THR A 390 -5.55 -5.55 -1.80
CA THR A 390 -5.82 -4.16 -2.27
C THR A 390 -4.75 -3.53 -3.13
N SER A 391 -3.48 -3.89 -2.93
CA SER A 391 -2.37 -3.13 -3.51
C SER A 391 -1.26 -4.05 -4.01
N GLY A 392 -1.35 -4.39 -5.30
CA GLY A 392 -0.28 -5.13 -5.99
C GLY A 392 1.09 -4.46 -5.85
N ASP A 393 1.13 -3.12 -5.77
CA ASP A 393 2.36 -2.36 -5.58
C ASP A 393 3.07 -2.67 -4.25
N THR A 394 2.32 -2.86 -3.16
CA THR A 394 2.89 -3.18 -1.84
C THR A 394 3.47 -4.59 -1.83
N LEU A 395 2.74 -5.55 -2.40
CA LEU A 395 3.23 -6.93 -2.57
C LEU A 395 4.50 -6.94 -3.45
N LEU A 396 4.47 -6.22 -4.58
CA LEU A 396 5.61 -6.11 -5.49
C LEU A 396 6.83 -5.52 -4.78
N LEU A 397 6.65 -4.42 -4.06
CA LEU A 397 7.74 -3.68 -3.43
C LEU A 397 8.35 -4.42 -2.24
N PHE A 398 7.53 -5.01 -1.38
CA PHE A 398 8.00 -5.57 -0.11
C PHE A 398 8.17 -7.09 -0.12
N VAL A 399 7.62 -7.80 -1.10
CA VAL A 399 7.76 -9.26 -1.19
C VAL A 399 8.53 -9.64 -2.45
N ALA A 400 8.01 -9.32 -3.62
CA ALA A 400 8.58 -9.82 -4.88
C ALA A 400 9.96 -9.23 -5.17
N LEU A 401 10.14 -7.91 -5.07
CA LEU A 401 11.42 -7.25 -5.34
C LEU A 401 12.55 -7.74 -4.40
N PRO A 402 12.37 -7.81 -3.06
CA PRO A 402 13.37 -8.39 -2.17
C PRO A 402 13.71 -9.84 -2.51
N GLN A 403 12.71 -10.68 -2.81
CA GLN A 403 12.95 -12.08 -3.17
C GLN A 403 13.74 -12.22 -4.48
N VAL A 404 13.38 -11.47 -5.51
CA VAL A 404 14.11 -11.44 -6.78
C VAL A 404 15.54 -10.94 -6.56
N ALA A 405 15.74 -9.92 -5.73
CA ALA A 405 17.08 -9.40 -5.42
C ALA A 405 17.95 -10.45 -4.68
N PHE A 406 17.40 -11.12 -3.67
CA PHE A 406 18.12 -12.20 -2.97
C PHE A 406 18.46 -13.36 -3.92
N LEU A 407 17.50 -13.78 -4.75
CA LEU A 407 17.72 -14.85 -5.72
C LEU A 407 18.78 -14.46 -6.75
N ALA A 408 18.70 -13.26 -7.32
CA ALA A 408 19.67 -12.76 -8.30
C ALA A 408 21.08 -12.72 -7.70
N LEU A 409 21.23 -12.18 -6.48
CA LEU A 409 22.52 -12.13 -5.80
C LEU A 409 23.07 -13.54 -5.51
N ALA A 410 22.23 -14.47 -5.05
CA ALA A 410 22.63 -15.86 -4.85
C ALA A 410 23.08 -16.52 -6.17
N VAL A 411 22.33 -16.35 -7.26
CA VAL A 411 22.67 -16.91 -8.58
C VAL A 411 23.99 -16.33 -9.09
N VAL A 412 24.22 -15.03 -8.96
CA VAL A 412 25.48 -14.38 -9.35
C VAL A 412 26.65 -14.96 -8.55
N CYS A 413 26.51 -15.11 -7.23
CA CYS A 413 27.56 -15.69 -6.39
C CYS A 413 27.80 -17.18 -6.70
N LEU A 414 26.75 -17.98 -6.96
CA LEU A 414 26.89 -19.37 -7.39
C LEU A 414 27.65 -19.47 -8.70
N ALA A 415 27.22 -18.72 -9.72
CA ALA A 415 27.85 -18.71 -11.04
C ALA A 415 29.32 -18.27 -10.96
N ALA A 416 29.61 -17.20 -10.21
CA ALA A 416 30.98 -16.76 -9.97
C ALA A 416 31.82 -17.84 -9.27
N GLY A 417 31.24 -18.58 -8.33
CA GLY A 417 31.93 -19.67 -7.63
C GLY A 417 32.26 -20.83 -8.55
N PHE A 418 31.30 -21.23 -9.40
CA PHE A 418 31.54 -22.26 -10.43
C PHE A 418 32.64 -21.84 -11.42
N VAL A 419 32.60 -20.61 -11.94
CA VAL A 419 33.62 -20.09 -12.86
C VAL A 419 34.99 -20.01 -12.19
N ALA A 420 35.06 -19.58 -10.94
CA ALA A 420 36.32 -19.51 -10.19
C ALA A 420 36.94 -20.90 -9.95
N MET A 421 36.11 -21.92 -9.70
CA MET A 421 36.56 -23.29 -9.53
C MET A 421 37.06 -23.90 -10.85
N SER A 422 36.32 -23.74 -11.95
CA SER A 422 36.74 -24.28 -13.25
C SER A 422 38.03 -23.62 -13.75
N ALA A 423 38.18 -22.31 -13.56
CA ALA A 423 39.41 -21.59 -13.90
C ALA A 423 40.63 -21.98 -13.04
N CYS A 424 40.42 -22.58 -11.87
CA CYS A 424 41.53 -23.12 -11.06
C CYS A 424 42.02 -24.47 -11.58
N ASP A 425 41.12 -25.30 -12.11
CA ASP A 425 41.45 -26.65 -12.61
C ASP A 425 42.30 -26.59 -13.89
N ASP A 426 42.13 -25.56 -14.71
CA ASP A 426 42.91 -25.33 -15.93
C ASP A 426 44.34 -24.82 -15.68
N ARG A 427 44.67 -24.29 -14.49
CA ARG A 427 46.00 -23.72 -14.19
C ARG A 427 47.14 -24.74 -14.25
N PRO A 428 47.04 -25.93 -13.63
CA PRO A 428 48.09 -26.95 -13.74
C PRO A 428 48.28 -27.42 -15.19
N ALA A 429 47.21 -27.56 -15.99
CA ALA A 429 47.31 -27.93 -17.41
C ALA A 429 48.03 -26.86 -18.26
N ARG A 430 47.77 -25.57 -18.00
CA ARG A 430 48.45 -24.45 -18.69
C ARG A 430 49.90 -24.27 -18.26
N MET A 431 50.25 -24.60 -17.02
CA MET A 431 51.65 -24.58 -16.55
C MET A 431 52.45 -25.74 -17.15
N ALA A 432 51.86 -26.93 -17.33
CA ALA A 432 52.49 -28.07 -17.99
C ALA A 432 52.67 -27.88 -19.50
N ALA A 433 51.83 -27.07 -20.15
CA ALA A 433 51.90 -26.79 -21.58
C ALA A 433 52.83 -25.63 -21.98
N ARG A 434 53.51 -24.97 -21.02
CA ARG A 434 54.53 -23.97 -21.35
C ARG A 434 55.80 -24.69 -21.85
N PRO A 435 56.25 -24.48 -23.10
CA PRO A 435 57.54 -25.01 -23.52
C PRO A 435 58.62 -24.37 -22.65
N ALA A 436 59.52 -25.22 -22.11
CA ALA A 436 60.71 -24.77 -21.41
C ALA A 436 61.53 -23.89 -22.36
N GLY A 437 61.40 -22.58 -22.21
CA GLY A 437 62.18 -21.61 -22.97
C GLY A 437 63.65 -21.81 -22.68
N SER A 438 64.39 -22.06 -23.76
CA SER A 438 65.84 -22.16 -23.87
C SER A 438 66.57 -21.15 -22.98
N THR A 439 67.32 -21.67 -22.00
CA THR A 439 68.49 -20.97 -21.45
C THR A 439 69.54 -20.88 -22.57
N SER A 440 69.68 -19.69 -23.15
CA SER A 440 70.87 -19.30 -23.92
C SER A 440 71.92 -18.70 -23.00
#